data_AF-A0A3D5R9D3-F1
#
_entry.id   AF-A0A3D5R9D3-F1
#
_cell.length_a   1.000
_cell.length_b   1.000
_cell.length_c   1.000
_cell.angle_alpha   90.00
_cell.angle_beta   90.00
_cell.angle_gamma   90.00
#
_symmetry.space_group_name_H-M   'P 1'
#
loop_
_entity.id
_entity.type
_entity.pdbx_description
1 polymer ?
#
loop_
_entity_poly.entity_id
_entity_poly.type
_entity_poly.pdbx_seq_one_letter_code
_entity_poly.pdbx_strand_id
1 'polypeptide(L)' 'MKEKFKKFILINIGLIILTCGLYFFLIPSNLAVGGTTGLAMVVSYLFPQIPISIFLAGINIFLLILAFIIFGK' A
#
# COMPACT_ATOMS: atom_id res chain seq x y z
N MET A 1 1.13 -1.08 28.71
CA MET A 1 -0.05 -0.92 27.81
C MET A 1 -0.15 0.47 27.17
N LYS A 2 -0.06 1.58 27.93
CA LYS A 2 -0.12 2.95 27.38
C LYS A 2 0.84 3.23 26.22
N GLU A 3 2.09 2.76 26.32
CA GLU A 3 3.11 2.91 25.27
C GLU A 3 2.75 2.21 23.94
N LYS A 4 2.18 0.99 24.00
CA LYS A 4 1.75 0.26 22.80
C LYS A 4 0.58 0.98 22.11
N PHE A 5 -0.35 1.53 22.91
CA PHE A 5 -1.50 2.27 22.40
C PHE A 5 -1.07 3.59 21.73
N LYS A 6 -0.13 4.34 22.34
CA LYS A 6 0.44 5.55 21.74
C LYS A 6 1.13 5.25 20.42
N LYS A 7 1.93 4.17 20.35
CA LYS A 7 2.58 3.73 19.10
C LYS A 7 1.57 3.35 18.02
N PHE A 8 0.50 2.63 18.38
CA PHE A 8 -0.56 2.28 17.44
C PHE A 8 -1.22 3.51 16.83
N ILE A 9 -1.56 4.52 17.64
CA ILE A 9 -2.11 5.79 17.15
C ILE A 9 -1.12 6.50 16.23
N LEU A 10 0.15 6.59 16.62
CA LEU A 10 1.17 7.26 15.83
C LEU A 10 1.35 6.63 14.44
N ILE A 11 1.36 5.29 14.37
CA ILE A 11 1.45 4.54 13.11
C ILE A 11 0.23 4.80 12.24
N ASN A 12 -0.98 4.78 12.81
CA ASN A 12 -2.20 5.04 12.05
C ASN A 12 -2.24 6.47 11.50
N ILE A 13 -1.81 7.46 12.28
CA ILE A 13 -1.69 8.85 11.80
C ILE A 13 -0.72 8.93 10.62
N GLY A 14 0.46 8.30 10.73
CA GLY A 14 1.41 8.22 9.62
C GLY A 14 0.82 7.55 8.39
N LEU A 15 0.07 6.46 8.57
CA LEU A 15 -0.61 5.74 7.48
C LEU A 15 -1.68 6.59 6.79
N ILE A 16 -2.44 7.39 7.55
CA ILE A 16 -3.43 8.32 6.98
C ILE A 16 -2.73 9.38 6.13
N ILE A 17 -1.67 10.00 6.64
CA ILE A 17 -0.90 11.01 5.91
C ILE A 17 -0.32 10.40 4.62
N LEU A 18 0.28 9.21 4.70
CA LEU A 18 0.79 8.48 3.55
C LEU A 18 -0.30 8.20 2.51
N THR A 19 -1.46 7.70 2.95
CA THR A 19 -2.56 7.34 2.06
C THR A 19 -3.19 8.56 1.41
N CYS A 20 -3.33 9.68 2.12
CA CYS A 20 -3.74 10.95 1.54
C CYS A 20 -2.75 11.42 0.47
N GLY A 21 -1.45 11.33 0.75
CA GLY A 21 -0.40 11.64 -0.23
C GLY A 21 -0.52 10.79 -1.50
N LEU A 22 -0.72 9.48 -1.33
CA LEU A 22 -0.88 8.55 -2.43
C LEU A 22 -2.15 8.83 -3.25
N TYR A 23 -3.30 8.99 -2.57
CA TYR A 23 -4.60 9.11 -3.21
C TYR A 23 -4.84 10.45 -3.88
N PHE A 24 -4.43 11.56 -3.26
CA PHE A 24 -4.67 12.90 -3.81
C PHE A 24 -3.57 13.42 -4.73
N PHE A 25 -2.33 12.91 -4.63
CA PHE A 25 -1.24 13.37 -5.49
C PHE A 25 -0.79 12.29 -6.47
N LEU A 26 -0.31 11.14 -6.01
CA LEU A 26 0.35 10.16 -6.89
C LEU A 26 -0.62 9.48 -7.87
N ILE A 27 -1.76 8.99 -7.38
CA ILE A 27 -2.76 8.31 -8.21
C ILE A 27 -3.31 9.22 -9.32
N PRO A 28 -3.84 10.42 -9.05
CA PRO A 28 -4.40 11.29 -10.09
C PRO A 28 -3.33 11.85 -11.04
N SER A 29 -2.08 12.00 -10.58
CA SER A 29 -0.98 12.40 -11.47
C SER A 29 -0.43 11.25 -12.33
N ASN A 30 -0.96 10.02 -12.17
CA ASN A 30 -0.43 8.80 -12.81
C ASN A 30 1.09 8.63 -12.62
N LEU A 31 1.62 9.14 -11.51
CA LEU A 31 3.04 9.09 -11.21
C LEU A 31 3.38 7.76 -10.55
N ALA A 32 3.82 6.80 -11.37
CA ALA A 32 4.38 5.55 -10.89
C ALA A 32 5.78 5.79 -10.28
N VAL A 33 5.83 6.14 -8.99
CA VAL A 33 7.08 6.35 -8.23
C VAL A 33 7.87 5.04 -8.02
N GLY A 34 7.38 3.91 -8.55
CA GLY A 34 7.99 2.58 -8.45
C GLY A 34 7.44 1.75 -7.28
N GLY A 35 8.03 0.56 -7.06
CA GLY A 35 7.62 -0.36 -5.98
C GLY A 35 6.24 -1.00 -6.21
N THR A 36 5.57 -1.40 -5.12
CA THR A 36 4.26 -2.08 -5.19
C THR A 36 3.12 -1.14 -5.59
N THR A 37 3.19 0.14 -5.22
CA THR A 37 2.22 1.18 -5.62
C THR A 37 2.33 1.51 -7.10
N GLY A 38 3.56 1.61 -7.64
CA GLY A 38 3.81 1.76 -9.08
C GLY A 38 3.31 0.56 -9.89
N LEU A 39 3.61 -0.66 -9.44
CA LEU A 39 3.10 -1.89 -10.06
C LEU A 39 1.57 -1.93 -10.06
N ALA A 40 0.93 -1.58 -8.95
CA ALA A 40 -0.53 -1.54 -8.85
C ALA A 40 -1.14 -0.52 -9.82
N MET A 41 -0.53 0.66 -10.00
CA MET A 41 -1.00 1.66 -10.98
C MET A 41 -0.92 1.15 -12.41
N VAL A 42 0.19 0.52 -12.80
CA VAL A 42 0.36 -0.03 -14.16
C VAL A 42 -0.63 -1.16 -14.43
N VAL A 43 -0.80 -2.09 -13.49
CA VAL A 43 -1.73 -3.22 -13.64
C VAL A 43 -3.18 -2.74 -13.67
N SER A 44 -3.53 -1.73 -12.85
CA SER A 44 -4.88 -1.16 -12.85
C SER A 44 -5.25 -0.47 -14.15
N TYR A 45 -4.26 0.00 -14.93
CA TYR A 45 -4.50 0.56 -16.26
C TYR A 45 -5.03 -0.49 -17.26
N LEU A 46 -4.63 -1.77 -17.09
CA LEU A 46 -5.13 -2.89 -17.91
C LEU A 46 -6.55 -3.30 -17.52
N PHE A 47 -6.94 -3.05 -16.26
CA PHE A 47 -8.25 -3.40 -15.69
C PHE A 47 -8.90 -2.18 -15.04
N PRO A 48 -9.37 -1.19 -15.83
CA PRO A 48 -9.90 0.09 -15.31
C PRO A 48 -11.17 -0.05 -14.46
N GLN A 49 -11.79 -1.24 -14.45
CA GLN A 49 -12.99 -1.55 -13.68
C GLN A 49 -12.68 -1.81 -12.20
N ILE A 50 -11.41 -2.11 -11.88
CA ILE A 50 -10.96 -2.47 -10.54
C ILE A 50 -10.10 -1.32 -9.99
N PRO A 51 -10.39 -0.80 -8.78
CA PRO A 51 -9.61 0.28 -8.20
C PRO A 51 -8.18 -0.16 -7.86
N ILE A 52 -7.23 0.75 -8.06
CA ILE A 52 -5.78 0.59 -7.79
C ILE A 52 -5.52 0.04 -6.38
N SER A 53 -6.31 0.46 -5.39
CA SER A 53 -6.18 0.02 -4.00
C SER A 53 -6.32 -1.50 -3.84
N ILE A 54 -7.14 -2.16 -4.65
CA ILE A 54 -7.33 -3.61 -4.60
C ILE A 54 -6.10 -4.33 -5.16
N PHE A 55 -5.55 -3.85 -6.27
CA PHE A 55 -4.29 -4.38 -6.81
C PHE A 55 -3.13 -4.21 -5.82
N LEU A 56 -3.03 -3.03 -5.21
CA LEU A 56 -2.01 -2.74 -4.20
C LEU A 56 -2.14 -3.66 -2.99
N ALA A 57 -3.36 -3.86 -2.48
CA ALA A 57 -3.61 -4.78 -1.37
C ALA A 57 -3.26 -6.22 -1.76
N GLY A 58 -3.67 -6.69 -2.93
CA GLY A 58 -3.36 -8.02 -3.43
C GLY A 58 -1.86 -8.29 -3.55
N ILE A 59 -1.10 -7.35 -4.13
CA ILE A 59 0.36 -7.44 -4.24
C ILE A 59 1.01 -7.49 -2.85
N ASN A 60 0.60 -6.61 -1.93
CA ASN A 60 1.17 -6.58 -0.58
C ASN A 60 0.85 -7.86 0.22
N ILE A 61 -0.36 -8.40 0.12
CA ILE A 61 -0.73 -9.67 0.76
C ILE A 61 0.10 -10.82 0.18
N PHE A 62 0.23 -10.88 -1.15
CA PHE A 62 1.06 -11.89 -1.81
C PHE A 62 2.52 -11.81 -1.35
N LEU A 63 3.10 -10.60 -1.33
CA LEU A 63 4.46 -10.40 -0.85
C LEU A 63 4.62 -10.72 0.64
N LEU A 64 3.60 -10.45 1.46
CA LEU A 64 3.60 -10.80 2.87
C LEU A 64 3.62 -12.32 3.06
N ILE A 65 2.77 -13.06 2.32
CA ILE A 65 2.77 -14.53 2.32
C ILE A 65 4.13 -15.05 1.86
N LEU A 66 4.67 -14.50 0.78
CA LEU A 66 5.98 -14.88 0.26
C LEU A 66 7.10 -14.60 1.28
N ALA A 67 7.02 -13.47 1.99
CA ALA A 67 7.95 -13.14 3.05
C ALA A 67 7.86 -14.12 4.22
N PHE A 68 6.64 -14.54 4.63
CA PHE A 68 6.47 -15.59 5.63
C PHE A 68 7.02 -16.94 5.18
N ILE A 69 6.93 -17.30 3.90
CA ILE A 69 7.47 -18.57 3.40
C ILE A 69 9.01 -18.54 3.33
N ILE A 70 9.58 -17.43 2.84
CA ILE A 70 11.02 -17.32 2.58
C ILE A 70 11.80 -17.00 3.87
N PHE A 71 11.32 -16.05 4.66
CA PHE A 71 11.98 -15.57 5.87
C PHE A 71 11.44 -16.21 7.15
N GLY A 72 10.44 -17.09 7.05
CA GLY A 72 9.71 -17.71 8.15
C GLY A 72 10.54 -18.66 9.00
N LYS A 73 11.45 -18.10 9.80
CA LYS A 73 11.69 -18.58 11.15
C LYS A 73 10.71 -17.89 12.10
#